data_AF-A0AAX7URG0-F1
#
_entry.id   AF-A0AAX7URG0-F1
#
_cell.length_a   1.000
_cell.length_b   1.000
_cell.length_c   1.000
_cell.angle_alpha   90.00
_cell.angle_beta   90.00
_cell.angle_gamma   90.00
#
_symmetry.space_group_name_H-M   'P 1'
#
loop_
_entity.id
_entity.type
_entity.pdbx_description
1 polymer ?
#
loop_
_entity_poly.entity_id
_entity_poly.type
_entity_poly.pdbx_seq_one_letter_code
_entity_poly.pdbx_strand_id
1 'polypeptide(L)'
;MIASFSSVIWSIAGKRHIYQYAPPTARSRVGCSPSEKSPSWALLTDAFQQGLHTWFYDVSGLTSGSSSEQFHFPASSTSLLCSTEYLRIPFKIGQPKKQIVSKTVERDFEREYDKLQKLEDQTKKLHKDMKKSTEADLAMSKAAVKISADLLSNPLCEQDQAFLDSMTALDTAMRRMDAFNQEKVNQIQKTVVDPLKKYSSVFPSLNMAVKRREQTLQDYKRLQAKVEKYEEKEKTGPVMVKLHQAKEELRPVKDDFEAKNKQLLDEMPKFYQSRIDYFQPSFEALIRAQVVYFTEMYKIFSELTDQIDQAGLTDEQRERETEAKLTELRALSIVADD
;
A
#
# COMPACT_ATOMS: atom_id res chain seq x y z
N MET A 1 1.75 -20.55 10.72
CA MET A 1 1.82 -19.14 10.29
C MET A 1 3.22 -18.68 9.87
N ILE A 2 4.30 -19.15 10.50
CA ILE A 2 5.69 -18.93 10.04
C ILE A 2 5.93 -19.47 8.61
N ALA A 3 5.29 -20.58 8.24
CA ALA A 3 5.34 -21.14 6.88
C ALA A 3 4.74 -20.25 5.77
N SER A 4 3.76 -19.38 6.09
CA SER A 4 3.11 -18.51 5.09
C SER A 4 3.94 -17.27 4.76
N PHE A 5 4.69 -16.71 5.72
CA PHE A 5 5.58 -15.58 5.45
C PHE A 5 6.88 -16.00 4.78
N SER A 6 7.42 -17.17 5.15
CA SER A 6 8.58 -17.77 4.45
C SER A 6 8.24 -18.07 2.98
N SER A 7 7.03 -18.53 2.68
CA SER A 7 6.56 -18.73 1.30
C SER A 7 6.50 -17.45 0.47
N VAL A 8 6.20 -16.29 1.06
CA VAL A 8 6.14 -15.00 0.33
C VAL A 8 7.55 -14.51 0.00
N ILE A 9 8.49 -14.63 0.94
CA ILE A 9 9.92 -14.30 0.71
C ILE A 9 10.52 -15.24 -0.35
N TRP A 10 10.21 -16.54 -0.29
CA TRP A 10 10.68 -17.53 -1.26
C TRP A 10 10.06 -17.36 -2.66
N SER A 11 8.78 -16.95 -2.75
CA SER A 11 8.09 -16.67 -4.02
C SER A 11 8.62 -15.41 -4.74
N ILE A 12 9.15 -14.43 -4.00
CA ILE A 12 9.82 -13.25 -4.55
C ILE A 12 11.21 -13.61 -5.11
N ALA A 13 11.93 -14.54 -4.46
CA ALA A 13 13.22 -15.03 -4.92
C ALA A 13 13.11 -16.00 -6.13
N GLY A 14 12.07 -16.83 -6.19
CA GLY A 14 11.89 -17.87 -7.21
C GLY A 14 11.42 -17.40 -8.60
N LYS A 15 11.06 -16.12 -8.79
CA LYS A 15 10.52 -15.61 -10.07
C LYS A 15 11.55 -15.00 -11.02
N ARG A 16 12.85 -15.01 -10.70
CA ARG A 16 13.92 -14.61 -11.62
C ARG A 16 14.69 -15.82 -12.14
N HIS A 17 14.08 -16.65 -12.99
CA HIS A 17 14.85 -17.57 -13.82
C HIS A 17 14.06 -18.11 -15.03
N ILE A 18 13.66 -17.25 -15.96
CA ILE A 18 13.42 -17.66 -17.35
C ILE A 18 13.82 -16.48 -18.24
N TYR A 19 14.99 -16.56 -18.88
CA TYR A 19 15.28 -16.14 -20.25
C TYR A 19 16.70 -16.62 -20.59
N GLN A 20 16.78 -17.73 -21.31
CA GLN A 20 17.99 -18.18 -21.99
C GLN A 20 18.26 -17.25 -23.17
N TYR A 21 19.46 -16.66 -23.23
CA TYR A 21 20.09 -16.25 -24.47
C TYR A 21 21.59 -16.59 -24.38
N ALA A 22 22.02 -17.48 -25.27
CA ALA A 22 23.42 -17.84 -25.46
C ALA A 22 24.05 -16.93 -26.55
N PRO A 23 25.32 -16.53 -26.41
CA PRO A 23 26.14 -16.11 -27.55
C PRO A 23 27.44 -16.94 -27.69
N PRO A 24 28.15 -16.81 -28.83
CA PRO A 24 29.01 -17.86 -29.36
C PRO A 24 30.48 -17.83 -28.89
N THR A 25 31.09 -18.99 -29.06
CA THR A 25 32.51 -19.38 -28.91
C THR A 25 33.54 -18.49 -29.60
N ALA A 26 34.69 -18.23 -28.94
CA ALA A 26 36.02 -18.19 -29.57
C ALA A 26 37.21 -18.32 -28.58
N ARG A 27 37.96 -19.43 -28.73
CA ARG A 27 39.42 -19.70 -28.60
C ARG A 27 40.31 -18.74 -27.77
N SER A 28 41.03 -19.21 -26.72
CA SER A 28 42.33 -19.95 -26.70
C SER A 28 43.37 -19.10 -25.93
N ARG A 29 44.32 -19.53 -25.08
CA ARG A 29 45.08 -20.77 -24.81
C ARG A 29 45.58 -20.77 -23.33
N VAL A 30 45.62 -21.98 -22.74
CA VAL A 30 46.71 -22.62 -21.93
C VAL A 30 47.32 -21.83 -20.74
N GLY A 31 47.42 -22.32 -19.51
CA GLY A 31 47.09 -23.62 -18.89
C GLY A 31 47.68 -23.71 -17.47
N CYS A 32 47.00 -24.40 -16.55
CA CYS A 32 47.50 -25.29 -15.48
C CYS A 32 46.40 -25.56 -14.42
N SER A 33 46.19 -26.83 -14.10
CA SER A 33 45.28 -27.43 -13.10
C SER A 33 45.99 -28.68 -12.53
N PRO A 34 45.66 -29.26 -11.34
CA PRO A 34 44.32 -29.46 -10.73
C PRO A 34 44.28 -29.10 -9.21
N SER A 35 43.19 -29.07 -8.40
CA SER A 35 41.83 -29.65 -8.40
C SER A 35 40.90 -28.90 -7.41
N GLU A 36 39.62 -28.67 -7.79
CA GLU A 36 38.33 -28.75 -7.04
C GLU A 36 38.19 -28.14 -5.60
N LYS A 37 37.23 -27.27 -5.19
CA LYS A 37 35.87 -26.87 -5.64
C LYS A 37 35.46 -25.44 -5.16
N SER A 38 34.75 -24.72 -6.05
CA SER A 38 33.73 -23.65 -5.90
C SER A 38 33.96 -22.34 -5.09
N PRO A 39 34.06 -21.18 -5.78
CA PRO A 39 33.89 -19.84 -5.21
C PRO A 39 32.61 -19.14 -5.74
N SER A 40 31.68 -18.76 -4.86
CA SER A 40 30.50 -17.94 -5.27
C SER A 40 29.93 -17.10 -4.11
N TRP A 41 30.70 -16.14 -3.59
CA TRP A 41 30.14 -15.04 -2.78
C TRP A 41 30.73 -13.64 -3.11
N ALA A 42 31.70 -13.55 -4.02
CA ALA A 42 32.30 -12.27 -4.43
C ALA A 42 31.45 -11.43 -5.42
N LEU A 43 30.23 -11.86 -5.75
CA LEU A 43 29.33 -11.14 -6.68
C LEU A 43 28.13 -10.49 -5.99
N LEU A 44 27.98 -10.63 -4.66
CA LEU A 44 26.87 -10.01 -3.92
C LEU A 44 27.23 -8.66 -3.27
N THR A 45 28.49 -8.27 -3.29
CA THR A 45 28.93 -6.95 -2.84
C THR A 45 28.94 -5.90 -3.96
N ASP A 46 29.17 -6.28 -5.22
CA ASP A 46 29.20 -5.31 -6.34
C ASP A 46 27.82 -4.95 -6.92
N ALA A 47 26.83 -5.84 -6.80
CA ALA A 47 25.46 -5.57 -7.28
C ALA A 47 24.68 -4.59 -6.38
N PHE A 48 25.10 -4.39 -5.13
CA PHE A 48 24.45 -3.47 -4.20
C PHE A 48 24.96 -2.03 -4.33
N GLN A 49 26.16 -1.84 -4.92
CA GLN A 49 26.76 -0.52 -5.09
C GLN A 49 26.46 0.11 -6.47
N GLN A 50 26.07 -0.68 -7.47
CA GLN A 50 25.66 -0.16 -8.79
C GLN A 50 24.14 0.05 -8.94
N GLY A 51 23.32 -0.47 -8.02
CA GLY A 51 21.85 -0.38 -8.09
C GLY A 51 21.23 0.96 -7.68
N LEU A 52 22.00 1.88 -7.08
CA LEU A 52 21.51 3.18 -6.61
C LEU A 52 21.78 4.35 -7.58
N HIS A 53 22.54 4.14 -8.67
CA HIS A 53 22.88 5.21 -9.62
C HIS A 53 22.04 5.21 -10.91
N THR A 54 21.12 4.26 -11.08
CA THR A 54 20.26 4.14 -12.28
C THR A 54 18.78 4.42 -12.02
N TRP A 55 18.40 4.79 -10.79
CA TRP A 55 17.02 5.19 -10.46
C TRP A 55 16.77 6.71 -10.58
N PHE A 56 17.67 7.44 -11.23
CA PHE A 56 17.59 8.91 -11.39
C PHE A 56 17.59 9.42 -12.84
N TYR A 57 17.53 8.56 -13.86
CA TYR A 57 17.39 8.98 -15.26
C TYR A 57 16.52 7.96 -16.03
N ASP A 58 15.19 8.11 -15.95
CA ASP A 58 14.26 7.97 -17.08
C ASP A 58 12.80 8.01 -16.60
N VAL A 59 12.29 9.22 -16.37
CA VAL A 59 10.87 9.54 -16.56
C VAL A 59 10.79 10.89 -17.29
N SER A 60 11.37 10.93 -18.48
CA SER A 60 11.25 12.02 -19.43
C SER A 60 11.19 11.44 -20.84
N GLY A 61 9.98 11.21 -21.34
CA GLY A 61 9.80 10.92 -22.76
C GLY A 61 8.65 9.97 -23.04
N LEU A 62 7.53 10.51 -23.50
CA LEU A 62 7.09 10.30 -24.88
C LEU A 62 5.74 11.01 -25.10
N THR A 63 5.82 12.11 -25.85
CA THR A 63 4.71 12.73 -26.58
C THR A 63 4.65 12.16 -27.99
N SER A 64 3.48 12.35 -28.60
CA SER A 64 3.19 12.38 -30.05
C SER A 64 2.94 11.06 -30.79
N GLY A 65 1.88 11.09 -31.60
CA GLY A 65 1.46 10.01 -32.49
C GLY A 65 0.10 10.32 -33.12
N SER A 66 0.08 11.27 -34.05
CA SER A 66 -1.03 11.59 -34.94
C SER A 66 -1.30 10.46 -35.95
N SER A 67 -2.55 10.24 -36.35
CA SER A 67 -2.86 9.81 -37.72
C SER A 67 -4.27 10.24 -38.12
N SER A 68 -4.28 10.98 -39.21
CA SER A 68 -5.40 11.47 -40.00
C SER A 68 -5.82 10.42 -41.02
N GLU A 69 -7.12 10.19 -41.19
CA GLU A 69 -7.67 9.63 -42.43
C GLU A 69 -8.79 10.53 -42.93
N GLN A 70 -8.55 11.07 -44.13
CA GLN A 70 -9.52 11.77 -44.97
C GLN A 70 -10.25 10.73 -45.82
N PHE A 71 -11.57 10.87 -45.96
CA PHE A 71 -12.31 10.32 -47.10
C PHE A 71 -13.15 11.41 -47.74
N HIS A 72 -13.07 11.50 -49.07
CA HIS A 72 -13.71 12.47 -49.93
C HIS A 72 -14.68 11.74 -50.87
N PHE A 73 -15.95 12.18 -50.85
CA PHE A 73 -16.93 12.39 -51.96
C PHE A 73 -17.24 11.28 -53.01
N PRO A 74 -18.48 11.18 -53.55
CA PRO A 74 -19.10 12.27 -54.33
C PRO A 74 -20.60 12.53 -54.14
N ALA A 75 -20.98 13.70 -54.65
CA ALA A 75 -22.32 14.27 -54.73
C ALA A 75 -23.12 13.77 -55.94
N SER A 76 -24.45 13.94 -55.86
CA SER A 76 -25.49 14.19 -56.90
C SER A 76 -26.79 13.54 -56.36
N SER A 77 -27.94 14.21 -56.24
CA SER A 77 -28.69 14.86 -57.33
C SER A 77 -29.72 15.86 -56.78
N THR A 78 -30.01 16.85 -57.62
CA THR A 78 -31.05 17.87 -57.53
C THR A 78 -32.46 17.34 -57.80
N SER A 79 -33.48 17.85 -57.08
CA SER A 79 -34.78 18.22 -57.66
C SER A 79 -35.68 19.00 -56.68
N LEU A 80 -35.83 20.29 -56.97
CA LEU A 80 -37.06 21.11 -57.08
C LEU A 80 -38.26 20.92 -56.11
N LEU A 81 -38.55 22.05 -55.46
CA LEU A 81 -39.85 22.69 -55.19
C LEU A 81 -40.86 22.04 -54.22
N CYS A 82 -41.10 22.72 -53.10
CA CYS A 82 -42.44 23.20 -52.74
C CYS A 82 -42.33 24.30 -51.68
N SER A 83 -42.69 25.53 -52.06
CA SER A 83 -42.87 26.66 -51.14
C SER A 83 -44.20 26.48 -50.42
N THR A 84 -44.13 26.21 -49.11
CA THR A 84 -45.26 26.44 -48.21
C THR A 84 -44.78 27.33 -47.07
N GLU A 85 -45.17 28.59 -47.18
CA GLU A 85 -44.97 29.65 -46.22
C GLU A 85 -45.89 29.40 -45.01
N TYR A 86 -45.45 28.50 -44.12
CA TYR A 86 -46.05 28.37 -42.81
C TYR A 86 -45.46 29.41 -41.87
N LEU A 87 -46.34 30.27 -41.36
CA LEU A 87 -46.11 31.19 -40.26
C LEU A 87 -45.39 30.47 -39.10
N ARG A 88 -44.05 30.52 -39.06
CA ARG A 88 -43.28 30.06 -37.90
C ARG A 88 -43.45 31.09 -36.80
N ILE A 89 -44.40 30.85 -35.91
CA ILE A 89 -44.39 31.44 -34.58
C ILE A 89 -43.06 31.03 -33.96
N PRO A 90 -42.17 31.96 -33.55
CA PRO A 90 -40.94 31.59 -32.90
C PRO A 90 -41.30 31.01 -31.53
N PHE A 91 -41.37 29.69 -31.43
CA PHE A 91 -41.22 29.03 -30.15
C PHE A 91 -39.86 29.48 -29.61
N LYS A 92 -39.88 30.32 -28.58
CA LYS A 92 -38.71 30.52 -27.72
C LYS A 92 -38.40 29.16 -27.11
N ILE A 93 -37.58 28.37 -27.80
CA ILE A 93 -36.87 27.25 -27.19
C ILE A 93 -36.10 27.90 -26.04
N GLY A 94 -36.61 27.71 -24.81
CA GLY A 94 -35.98 28.26 -23.62
C GLY A 94 -34.51 27.89 -23.66
N GLN A 95 -33.63 28.89 -23.54
CA GLN A 95 -32.21 28.61 -23.51
C GLN A 95 -31.94 27.53 -22.46
N PRO A 96 -31.12 26.51 -22.77
CA PRO A 96 -30.79 25.50 -21.79
C PRO A 96 -30.27 26.20 -20.53
N LYS A 97 -30.89 25.91 -19.37
CA LYS A 97 -30.55 26.54 -18.10
C LYS A 97 -29.03 26.49 -17.92
N LYS A 98 -28.41 27.65 -17.69
CA LYS A 98 -26.97 27.73 -17.49
C LYS A 98 -26.60 26.90 -16.26
N GLN A 99 -25.89 25.81 -16.48
CA GLN A 99 -25.47 24.93 -15.42
C GLN A 99 -24.40 25.65 -14.58
N ILE A 100 -24.64 25.78 -13.26
CA ILE A 100 -23.76 26.50 -12.33
C ILE A 100 -22.32 25.99 -12.39
N VAL A 101 -22.16 24.67 -12.46
CA VAL A 101 -20.90 23.97 -12.67
C VAL A 101 -21.07 23.11 -13.92
N SER A 102 -20.05 23.06 -14.78
CA SER A 102 -20.07 22.17 -15.93
C SER A 102 -20.10 20.70 -15.48
N LYS A 103 -20.81 19.84 -16.22
CA LYS A 103 -20.84 18.39 -15.93
C LYS A 103 -19.44 17.77 -15.84
N THR A 104 -18.52 18.26 -16.67
CA THR A 104 -17.14 17.78 -16.69
C THR A 104 -16.44 18.07 -15.37
N VAL A 105 -16.55 19.30 -14.86
CA VAL A 105 -15.93 19.70 -13.59
C VAL A 105 -16.51 18.91 -12.41
N GLU A 106 -17.82 18.70 -12.37
CA GLU A 106 -18.44 17.93 -11.28
C GLU A 106 -17.99 16.47 -11.30
N ARG A 107 -17.96 15.85 -12.49
CA ARG A 107 -17.47 14.47 -12.66
C ARG A 107 -16.00 14.32 -12.25
N ASP A 108 -15.17 15.30 -12.55
CA ASP A 108 -13.75 15.26 -12.18
C ASP A 108 -13.56 15.49 -10.67
N PHE A 109 -14.36 16.35 -10.06
CA PHE A 109 -14.42 16.51 -8.61
C PHE A 109 -14.81 15.20 -7.90
N GLU A 110 -15.91 14.56 -8.33
CA GLU A 110 -16.37 13.28 -7.80
C GLU A 110 -15.28 12.21 -7.92
N ARG A 111 -14.62 12.12 -9.08
CA ARG A 111 -13.55 11.16 -9.32
C ARG A 111 -12.36 11.34 -8.37
N GLU A 112 -11.92 12.58 -8.15
CA GLU A 112 -10.80 12.84 -7.23
C GLU A 112 -11.21 12.58 -5.77
N TYR A 113 -12.44 12.92 -5.39
CA TYR A 113 -12.95 12.63 -4.05
C TYR A 113 -13.08 11.13 -3.79
N ASP A 114 -13.57 10.35 -4.76
CA ASP A 114 -13.68 8.89 -4.67
C ASP A 114 -12.31 8.21 -4.48
N LYS A 115 -11.27 8.72 -5.14
CA LYS A 115 -9.89 8.24 -4.92
C LYS A 115 -9.45 8.46 -3.48
N LEU A 116 -9.79 9.62 -2.90
CA LEU A 116 -9.42 9.98 -1.54
C LEU A 116 -10.21 9.18 -0.49
N GLN A 117 -11.49 8.88 -0.72
CA GLN A 117 -12.25 7.97 0.15
C GLN A 117 -11.63 6.56 0.19
N LYS A 118 -11.30 6.01 -0.99
CA LYS A 118 -10.62 4.70 -1.07
C LYS A 118 -9.28 4.73 -0.34
N LEU A 119 -8.52 5.82 -0.49
CA LEU A 119 -7.26 6.00 0.20
C LEU A 119 -7.44 6.10 1.72
N GLU A 120 -8.47 6.80 2.20
CA GLU A 120 -8.82 6.88 3.63
C GLU A 120 -9.07 5.49 4.23
N ASP A 121 -9.93 4.70 3.57
CA ASP A 121 -10.28 3.36 4.01
C ASP A 121 -9.09 2.41 4.02
N GLN A 122 -8.28 2.45 2.95
CA GLN A 122 -7.05 1.65 2.85
C GLN A 122 -6.03 2.05 3.93
N THR A 123 -5.87 3.34 4.21
CA THR A 123 -4.96 3.84 5.25
C THR A 123 -5.42 3.37 6.63
N LYS A 124 -6.72 3.50 6.94
CA LYS A 124 -7.29 3.02 8.23
C LYS A 124 -7.10 1.52 8.40
N LYS A 125 -7.35 0.74 7.35
CA LYS A 125 -7.16 -0.71 7.36
C LYS A 125 -5.70 -1.06 7.60
N LEU A 126 -4.78 -0.45 6.84
CA LEU A 126 -3.34 -0.67 6.98
C LEU A 126 -2.85 -0.32 8.39
N HIS A 127 -3.26 0.83 8.94
CA HIS A 127 -2.90 1.22 10.31
C HIS A 127 -3.37 0.19 11.34
N LYS A 128 -4.62 -0.30 11.22
CA LYS A 128 -5.16 -1.33 12.12
C LYS A 128 -4.39 -2.66 11.99
N ASP A 129 -4.14 -3.09 10.76
CA ASP A 129 -3.46 -4.35 10.48
C ASP A 129 -2.00 -4.31 10.95
N MET A 130 -1.32 -3.17 10.83
CA MET A 130 0.04 -3.02 11.34
C MET A 130 0.12 -3.10 12.86
N LYS A 131 -0.80 -2.45 13.58
CA LYS A 131 -0.85 -2.57 15.05
C LYS A 131 -1.07 -4.01 15.49
N LYS A 132 -2.04 -4.69 14.86
CA LYS A 132 -2.30 -6.12 15.14
C LYS A 132 -1.10 -7.00 14.85
N SER A 133 -0.38 -6.73 13.76
CA SER A 133 0.84 -7.47 13.43
C SER A 133 1.90 -7.32 14.51
N THR A 134 2.16 -6.09 14.98
CA THR A 134 3.14 -5.85 16.05
C THR A 134 2.71 -6.43 17.41
N GLU A 135 1.40 -6.44 17.70
CA GLU A 135 0.86 -7.09 18.90
C GLU A 135 1.06 -8.61 18.85
N ALA A 136 0.84 -9.23 17.68
CA ALA A 136 1.10 -10.66 17.47
C ALA A 136 2.59 -11.01 17.60
N ASP A 137 3.49 -10.17 17.05
CA ASP A 137 4.93 -10.33 17.21
C ASP A 137 5.36 -10.30 18.69
N LEU A 138 4.81 -9.36 19.47
CA LEU A 138 5.09 -9.28 20.91
C LEU A 138 4.55 -10.50 21.67
N ALA A 139 3.34 -10.95 21.35
CA ALA A 139 2.72 -12.11 22.00
C ALA A 139 3.51 -13.39 21.73
N MET A 140 3.93 -13.60 20.47
CA MET A 140 4.75 -14.75 20.07
C MET A 140 6.09 -14.75 20.80
N SER A 141 6.79 -13.61 20.84
CA SER A 141 8.10 -13.49 21.48
C SER A 141 8.02 -13.73 22.99
N LYS A 142 7.01 -13.18 23.66
CA LYS A 142 6.75 -13.44 25.09
C LYS A 142 6.46 -14.91 25.36
N ALA A 143 5.68 -15.57 24.51
CA ALA A 143 5.40 -17.00 24.66
C ALA A 143 6.67 -17.84 24.52
N ALA A 144 7.54 -17.51 23.55
CA ALA A 144 8.81 -18.19 23.35
C ALA A 144 9.74 -18.06 24.58
N VAL A 145 9.89 -16.85 25.12
CA VAL A 145 10.65 -16.61 26.38
C VAL A 145 10.02 -17.35 27.56
N LYS A 146 8.69 -17.42 27.64
CA LYS A 146 8.03 -18.15 28.73
C LYS A 146 8.34 -19.65 28.63
N ILE A 147 8.26 -20.23 27.44
CA ILE A 147 8.55 -21.65 27.23
C ILE A 147 9.99 -21.98 27.65
N SER A 148 10.98 -21.18 27.23
CA SER A 148 12.37 -21.41 27.62
C SER A 148 12.60 -21.28 29.12
N ALA A 149 11.97 -20.29 29.76
CA ALA A 149 12.09 -20.09 31.20
C ALA A 149 11.45 -21.24 32.00
N ASP A 150 10.27 -21.71 31.58
CA ASP A 150 9.59 -22.85 32.20
C ASP A 150 10.46 -24.12 32.10
N LEU A 151 11.05 -24.38 30.93
CA LEU A 151 11.96 -25.52 30.71
C LEU A 151 13.21 -25.44 31.58
N LEU A 152 13.82 -24.25 31.69
CA LEU A 152 15.00 -24.04 32.52
C LEU A 152 14.71 -24.26 34.01
N SER A 153 13.49 -23.94 34.47
CA SER A 153 13.05 -24.15 35.85
C SER A 153 12.71 -25.60 36.21
N ASN A 154 12.80 -26.53 35.25
CA ASN A 154 12.46 -27.93 35.47
C ASN A 154 13.50 -28.62 36.39
N PRO A 155 13.07 -29.38 37.42
CA PRO A 155 14.00 -30.11 38.32
C PRO A 155 14.97 -31.07 37.61
N LEU A 156 14.67 -31.50 36.37
CA LEU A 156 15.60 -32.30 35.57
C LEU A 156 16.91 -31.56 35.27
N CYS A 157 16.89 -30.22 35.21
CA CYS A 157 18.09 -29.40 35.07
C CYS A 157 19.02 -29.51 36.28
N GLU A 158 18.52 -29.85 37.47
CA GLU A 158 19.37 -30.07 38.66
C GLU A 158 20.08 -31.42 38.62
N GLN A 159 19.58 -32.37 37.82
CA GLN A 159 20.04 -33.75 37.76
C GLN A 159 21.02 -34.01 36.62
N ASP A 160 20.94 -33.22 35.54
CA ASP A 160 21.76 -33.36 34.34
C ASP A 160 22.37 -32.01 33.93
N GLN A 161 23.69 -31.89 34.10
CA GLN A 161 24.42 -30.67 33.77
C GLN A 161 24.38 -30.36 32.27
N ALA A 162 24.45 -31.36 31.39
CA ALA A 162 24.40 -31.13 29.94
C ALA A 162 23.02 -30.62 29.49
N PHE A 163 21.96 -31.12 30.14
CA PHE A 163 20.61 -30.63 29.94
C PHE A 163 20.44 -29.19 30.45
N LEU A 164 20.96 -28.88 31.65
CA LEU A 164 20.96 -27.52 32.20
C LEU A 164 21.68 -26.53 31.27
N ASP A 165 22.85 -26.88 30.77
CA ASP A 165 23.62 -26.03 29.86
C ASP A 165 22.83 -25.76 28.57
N SER A 166 22.20 -26.79 28.00
CA SER A 166 21.35 -26.68 26.79
C SER A 166 20.13 -25.78 27.02
N MET A 167 19.43 -25.95 28.14
CA MET A 167 18.26 -25.12 28.49
C MET A 167 18.65 -23.68 28.80
N THR A 168 19.82 -23.46 29.42
CA THR A 168 20.37 -22.13 29.68
C THR A 168 20.71 -21.40 28.38
N ALA A 169 21.34 -22.11 27.42
CA ALA A 169 21.61 -21.58 26.09
C ALA A 169 20.32 -21.19 25.35
N LEU A 170 19.30 -22.05 25.40
CA LEU A 170 17.98 -21.79 24.80
C LEU A 170 17.30 -20.55 25.41
N ASP A 171 17.26 -20.43 26.74
CA ASP A 171 16.65 -19.27 27.41
C ASP A 171 17.39 -17.97 27.07
N THR A 172 18.72 -18.01 27.05
CA THR A 172 19.54 -16.86 26.63
C THR A 172 19.23 -16.45 25.19
N ALA A 173 19.12 -17.41 24.27
CA ALA A 173 18.77 -17.15 22.88
C ALA A 173 17.36 -16.54 22.74
N MET A 174 16.36 -17.09 23.44
CA MET A 174 14.99 -16.56 23.42
C MET A 174 14.92 -15.12 23.93
N ARG A 175 15.62 -14.80 25.04
CA ARG A 175 15.67 -13.44 25.58
C ARG A 175 16.36 -12.45 24.64
N ARG A 176 17.47 -12.86 23.99
CA ARG A 176 18.14 -12.04 22.97
C ARG A 176 17.21 -11.76 21.78
N MET A 177 16.52 -12.79 21.29
CA MET A 177 15.56 -12.64 20.20
C MET A 177 14.40 -11.71 20.60
N ASP A 178 13.91 -11.79 21.84
CA ASP A 178 12.87 -10.90 22.34
C ASP A 178 13.31 -9.43 22.37
N ALA A 179 14.54 -9.15 22.80
CA ALA A 179 15.08 -7.79 22.76
C ALA A 179 15.11 -7.22 21.32
N PHE A 180 15.56 -7.99 20.33
CA PHE A 180 15.53 -7.58 18.93
C PHE A 180 14.10 -7.42 18.39
N ASN A 181 13.16 -8.27 18.83
CA ASN A 181 11.76 -8.15 18.44
C ASN A 181 11.12 -6.88 19.02
N GLN A 182 11.41 -6.54 20.27
CA GLN A 182 10.97 -5.29 20.89
C GLN A 182 11.51 -4.08 20.14
N GLU A 183 12.80 -4.08 19.76
CA GLU A 183 13.38 -3.00 18.97
C GLU A 183 12.71 -2.88 17.59
N LYS A 184 12.50 -4.01 16.88
CA LYS A 184 11.75 -4.04 15.62
C LYS A 184 10.36 -3.42 15.78
N VAL A 185 9.61 -3.82 16.80
CA VAL A 185 8.26 -3.28 17.08
C VAL A 185 8.30 -1.79 17.38
N ASN A 186 9.26 -1.33 18.18
CA ASN A 186 9.45 0.09 18.48
C ASN A 186 9.76 0.91 17.22
N GLN A 187 10.59 0.39 16.33
CA GLN A 187 10.88 1.03 15.04
C GLN A 187 9.64 1.09 14.15
N ILE A 188 8.88 -0.01 14.02
CA ILE A 188 7.64 -0.04 13.23
C ILE A 188 6.61 0.95 13.79
N GLN A 189 6.50 1.07 15.12
CA GLN A 189 5.59 2.04 15.74
C GLN A 189 5.92 3.47 15.29
N LYS A 190 7.20 3.87 15.38
CA LYS A 190 7.66 5.23 15.05
C LYS A 190 7.64 5.53 13.54
N THR A 191 7.95 4.53 12.71
CA THR A 191 8.21 4.74 11.27
C THR A 191 7.04 4.36 10.38
N VAL A 192 6.07 3.60 10.88
CA VAL A 192 4.89 3.15 10.12
C VAL A 192 3.60 3.57 10.81
N VAL A 193 3.39 3.13 12.06
CA VAL A 193 2.09 3.32 12.74
C VAL A 193 1.82 4.80 13.00
N ASP A 194 2.77 5.53 13.57
CA ASP A 194 2.60 6.96 13.88
C ASP A 194 2.42 7.82 12.60
N PRO A 195 3.23 7.64 11.53
CA PRO A 195 2.99 8.32 10.25
C PRO A 195 1.62 8.02 9.64
N LEU A 196 1.18 6.76 9.63
CA LEU A 196 -0.15 6.38 9.12
C LEU A 196 -1.27 7.04 9.93
N LYS A 197 -1.12 7.11 11.26
CA LYS A 197 -2.08 7.78 12.14
C LYS A 197 -2.14 9.28 11.85
N LYS A 198 -0.98 9.93 11.68
CA LYS A 198 -0.89 11.35 11.36
C LYS A 198 -1.49 11.66 9.99
N TYR A 199 -1.19 10.86 8.97
CA TYR A 199 -1.80 10.98 7.65
C TYR A 199 -3.33 10.79 7.73
N SER A 200 -3.79 9.79 8.47
CA SER A 200 -5.22 9.51 8.68
C SER A 200 -5.98 10.67 9.33
N SER A 201 -5.32 11.48 10.18
CA SER A 201 -5.98 12.60 10.87
C SER A 201 -6.36 13.78 9.97
N VAL A 202 -5.87 13.82 8.73
CA VAL A 202 -6.18 14.90 7.78
C VAL A 202 -7.55 14.69 7.11
N PHE A 203 -7.95 13.44 6.88
CA PHE A 203 -9.19 13.11 6.15
C PHE A 203 -10.47 13.71 6.75
N PRO A 204 -10.70 13.75 8.08
CA PRO A 204 -11.88 14.39 8.63
C PRO A 204 -12.04 15.86 8.22
N SER A 205 -10.93 16.62 8.16
CA SER A 205 -10.95 18.02 7.73
C SER A 205 -11.31 18.15 6.25
N LEU A 206 -10.71 17.31 5.39
CA LEU A 206 -11.04 17.23 3.97
C LEU A 206 -12.52 16.91 3.75
N ASN A 207 -13.04 15.88 4.41
CA ASN A 207 -14.44 15.47 4.29
C ASN A 207 -15.40 16.60 4.71
N MET A 208 -15.04 17.35 5.75
CA MET A 208 -15.80 18.53 6.16
C MET A 208 -15.74 19.67 5.13
N ALA A 209 -14.60 19.90 4.48
CA ALA A 209 -14.47 20.89 3.42
C ALA A 209 -15.34 20.54 2.20
N VAL A 210 -15.33 19.27 1.78
CA VAL A 210 -16.20 18.77 0.70
C VAL A 210 -17.68 18.94 1.06
N LYS A 211 -18.08 18.58 2.29
CA LYS A 211 -19.46 18.80 2.76
C LYS A 211 -19.86 20.28 2.76
N ARG A 212 -18.95 21.18 3.14
CA ARG A 212 -19.20 22.64 3.09
C ARG A 212 -19.35 23.14 1.66
N ARG A 213 -18.52 22.66 0.71
CA ARG A 213 -18.67 22.97 -0.72
C ARG A 213 -20.06 22.55 -1.21
N GLU A 214 -20.49 21.32 -0.91
CA GLU A 214 -21.78 20.81 -1.37
C GLU A 214 -22.96 21.60 -0.78
N GLN A 215 -22.88 21.96 0.50
CA GLN A 215 -23.88 22.83 1.13
C GLN A 215 -23.96 24.19 0.44
N THR A 216 -22.82 24.86 0.21
CA THR A 216 -22.80 26.16 -0.49
C THR A 216 -23.30 26.01 -1.94
N LEU A 217 -23.02 24.90 -2.62
CA LEU A 217 -23.54 24.62 -3.97
C LEU A 217 -25.07 24.49 -3.98
N GLN A 218 -25.66 23.85 -2.97
CA GLN A 218 -27.12 23.76 -2.83
C GLN A 218 -27.75 25.13 -2.60
N ASP A 219 -27.15 25.95 -1.73
CA ASP A 219 -27.58 27.33 -1.50
C ASP A 219 -27.46 28.20 -2.76
N TYR A 220 -26.37 28.03 -3.51
CA TYR A 220 -26.19 28.68 -4.81
C TYR A 220 -27.29 28.26 -5.79
N LYS A 221 -27.54 26.95 -5.97
CA LYS A 221 -28.63 26.44 -6.83
C LYS A 221 -29.99 27.05 -6.46
N ARG A 222 -30.30 27.17 -5.17
CA ARG A 222 -31.55 27.77 -4.67
C ARG A 222 -31.68 29.26 -5.03
N LEU A 223 -30.63 30.05 -4.77
CA LEU A 223 -30.64 31.49 -5.05
C LEU A 223 -30.57 31.80 -6.55
N GLN A 224 -29.82 31.00 -7.32
CA GLN A 224 -29.80 31.09 -8.78
C GLN A 224 -31.19 30.86 -9.38
N ALA A 225 -31.94 29.86 -8.90
CA ALA A 225 -33.32 29.62 -9.32
C ALA A 225 -34.26 30.80 -8.95
N LYS A 226 -34.02 31.48 -7.82
CA LYS A 226 -34.74 32.71 -7.44
C LYS A 226 -34.45 33.85 -8.43
N VAL A 227 -33.20 34.02 -8.86
CA VAL A 227 -32.83 35.01 -9.89
C VAL A 227 -33.49 34.69 -11.22
N GLU A 228 -33.35 33.46 -11.73
CA GLU A 228 -33.97 33.01 -12.99
C GLU A 228 -35.49 33.26 -13.00
N LYS A 229 -36.17 32.95 -11.89
CA LYS A 229 -37.62 33.20 -11.72
C LYS A 229 -38.01 34.67 -11.87
N TYR A 230 -37.16 35.62 -11.49
CA TYR A 230 -37.42 37.05 -11.68
C TYR A 230 -36.97 37.56 -13.05
N GLU A 231 -35.97 36.93 -13.67
CA GLU A 231 -35.53 37.25 -15.04
C GLU A 231 -36.56 36.84 -16.10
N GLU A 232 -37.31 35.77 -15.86
CA GLU A 232 -38.39 35.29 -16.74
C GLU A 232 -39.66 36.16 -16.69
N LYS A 233 -39.82 36.99 -15.65
CA LYS A 233 -40.99 37.87 -15.47
C LYS A 233 -40.89 39.13 -16.33
N GLU A 234 -42.03 39.76 -16.61
CA GLU A 234 -42.07 41.05 -17.28
C GLU A 234 -41.28 42.12 -16.51
N LYS A 235 -40.54 42.95 -17.25
CA LYS A 235 -39.63 43.98 -16.73
C LYS A 235 -40.38 45.22 -16.22
N THR A 236 -41.25 45.01 -15.25
CA THR A 236 -41.91 46.08 -14.50
C THR A 236 -40.99 46.64 -13.41
N GLY A 237 -41.21 47.89 -12.99
CA GLY A 237 -40.41 48.52 -11.93
C GLY A 237 -40.27 47.66 -10.66
N PRO A 238 -41.36 47.16 -10.06
CA PRO A 238 -41.29 46.29 -8.88
C PRO A 238 -40.53 44.97 -9.10
N VAL A 239 -40.62 44.37 -10.30
CA VAL A 239 -39.88 43.14 -10.64
C VAL A 239 -38.38 43.42 -10.77
N MET A 240 -38.00 44.56 -11.36
CA MET A 240 -36.59 44.94 -11.47
C MET A 240 -35.92 45.13 -10.11
N VAL A 241 -36.62 45.73 -9.14
CA VAL A 241 -36.12 45.87 -7.76
C VAL A 241 -35.89 44.50 -7.10
N LYS A 242 -36.86 43.59 -7.22
CA LYS A 242 -36.73 42.22 -6.67
C LYS A 242 -35.63 41.41 -7.35
N LEU A 243 -35.46 41.58 -8.66
CA LEU A 243 -34.37 40.97 -9.41
C LEU A 243 -33.01 41.48 -8.92
N HIS A 244 -32.87 42.79 -8.71
CA HIS A 244 -31.64 43.37 -8.19
C HIS A 244 -31.31 42.84 -6.78
N GLN A 245 -32.30 42.81 -5.88
CA GLN A 245 -32.13 42.23 -4.53
C GLN A 245 -31.72 40.76 -4.58
N ALA A 246 -32.36 39.94 -5.42
CA ALA A 246 -32.01 38.53 -5.58
C ALA A 246 -30.58 38.34 -6.13
N LYS A 247 -30.10 39.24 -7.00
CA LYS A 247 -28.72 39.23 -7.49
C LYS A 247 -27.71 39.62 -6.42
N GLU A 248 -28.02 40.62 -5.60
CA GLU A 248 -27.15 41.01 -4.47
C GLU A 248 -27.08 39.90 -3.40
N GLU A 249 -28.18 39.19 -3.13
CA GLU A 249 -28.18 38.01 -2.25
C GLU A 249 -27.35 36.84 -2.83
N LEU A 250 -27.40 36.65 -4.15
CA LEU A 250 -26.70 35.56 -4.84
C LEU A 250 -25.19 35.74 -4.85
N ARG A 251 -24.72 36.98 -5.07
CA ARG A 251 -23.29 37.30 -5.27
C ARG A 251 -22.37 36.69 -4.19
N PRO A 252 -22.57 36.93 -2.88
CA PRO A 252 -21.66 36.39 -1.86
C PRO A 252 -21.66 34.86 -1.79
N VAL A 253 -22.80 34.20 -2.07
CA VAL A 253 -22.90 32.73 -2.06
C VAL A 253 -22.19 32.13 -3.26
N LYS A 254 -22.30 32.78 -4.43
CA LYS A 254 -21.56 32.41 -5.63
C LYS A 254 -20.05 32.50 -5.40
N ASP A 255 -19.58 33.64 -4.90
CA ASP A 255 -18.15 33.88 -4.66
C ASP A 255 -17.56 32.87 -3.66
N ASP A 256 -18.30 32.58 -2.58
CA ASP A 256 -17.93 31.56 -1.57
C ASP A 256 -17.88 30.14 -2.16
N PHE A 257 -18.86 29.77 -3.00
CA PHE A 257 -18.84 28.48 -3.70
C PHE A 257 -17.64 28.37 -4.63
N GLU A 258 -17.39 29.38 -5.47
CA GLU A 258 -16.31 29.38 -6.44
C GLU A 258 -14.94 29.28 -5.75
N ALA A 259 -14.77 29.98 -4.62
CA ALA A 259 -13.56 29.90 -3.80
C ALA A 259 -13.34 28.48 -3.24
N LYS A 260 -14.34 27.88 -2.58
CA LYS A 260 -14.27 26.52 -2.02
C LYS A 260 -14.05 25.47 -3.11
N ASN A 261 -14.75 25.58 -4.23
CA ASN A 261 -14.66 24.66 -5.35
C ASN A 261 -13.26 24.69 -5.97
N LYS A 262 -12.72 25.90 -6.22
CA LYS A 262 -11.36 26.07 -6.74
C LYS A 262 -10.32 25.50 -5.78
N GLN A 263 -10.45 25.79 -4.48
CA GLN A 263 -9.54 25.27 -3.46
C GLN A 263 -9.50 23.74 -3.47
N LEU A 264 -10.66 23.08 -3.42
CA LEU A 264 -10.71 21.62 -3.39
C LEU A 264 -10.22 20.96 -4.68
N LEU A 265 -10.51 21.55 -5.84
CA LEU A 265 -9.99 21.06 -7.13
C LEU A 265 -8.46 21.12 -7.21
N ASP A 266 -7.83 22.06 -6.53
CA ASP A 266 -6.37 22.20 -6.46
C ASP A 266 -5.75 21.32 -5.36
N GLU A 267 -6.36 21.26 -4.18
CA GLU A 267 -5.79 20.58 -3.01
C GLU A 267 -6.00 19.06 -3.03
N MET A 268 -7.15 18.55 -3.48
CA MET A 268 -7.43 17.12 -3.47
C MET A 268 -6.41 16.29 -4.28
N PRO A 269 -6.06 16.66 -5.53
CA PRO A 269 -5.05 15.92 -6.29
C PRO A 269 -3.66 15.97 -5.64
N LYS A 270 -3.29 17.12 -5.05
CA LYS A 270 -2.01 17.28 -4.33
C LYS A 270 -1.96 16.38 -3.09
N PHE A 271 -3.04 16.34 -2.33
CA PHE A 271 -3.15 15.47 -1.17
C PHE A 271 -3.13 13.98 -1.53
N TYR A 272 -3.75 13.61 -2.66
CA TYR A 272 -3.63 12.25 -3.18
C TYR A 272 -2.17 11.94 -3.56
N GLN A 273 -1.47 12.88 -4.20
CA GLN A 273 -0.08 12.67 -4.61
C GLN A 273 0.89 12.54 -3.43
N SER A 274 0.67 13.29 -2.35
CA SER A 274 1.52 13.24 -1.16
C SER A 274 1.55 11.87 -0.47
N ARG A 275 0.61 10.96 -0.79
CA ARG A 275 0.62 9.57 -0.26
C ARG A 275 1.97 8.87 -0.46
N ILE A 276 2.68 9.18 -1.55
CA ILE A 276 3.99 8.59 -1.86
C ILE A 276 5.01 9.01 -0.80
N ASP A 277 5.04 10.30 -0.47
CA ASP A 277 5.97 10.88 0.51
C ASP A 277 5.78 10.32 1.92
N TYR A 278 4.59 9.80 2.24
CA TYR A 278 4.32 9.12 3.50
C TYR A 278 4.60 7.62 3.42
N PHE A 279 4.06 6.92 2.42
CA PHE A 279 4.06 5.47 2.40
C PHE A 279 5.41 4.89 1.99
N GLN A 280 6.12 5.52 1.05
CA GLN A 280 7.41 5.02 0.61
C GLN A 280 8.42 4.92 1.76
N PRO A 281 8.73 5.99 2.52
CA PRO A 281 9.67 5.87 3.62
C PRO A 281 9.18 4.94 4.74
N SER A 282 7.86 4.87 5.00
CA SER A 282 7.30 3.92 5.98
C SER A 282 7.51 2.46 5.57
N PHE A 283 7.23 2.10 4.32
CA PHE A 283 7.41 0.72 3.85
C PHE A 283 8.89 0.34 3.76
N GLU A 284 9.75 1.25 3.31
CA GLU A 284 11.18 0.99 3.32
C GLU A 284 11.71 0.77 4.75
N ALA A 285 11.26 1.59 5.72
CA ALA A 285 11.63 1.43 7.13
C ALA A 285 11.11 0.11 7.71
N LEU A 286 9.88 -0.30 7.36
CA LEU A 286 9.33 -1.60 7.74
C LEU A 286 10.20 -2.77 7.25
N ILE A 287 10.56 -2.76 5.97
CA ILE A 287 11.40 -3.80 5.36
C ILE A 287 12.77 -3.82 6.05
N ARG A 288 13.39 -2.65 6.25
CA ARG A 288 14.68 -2.53 6.95
C ARG A 288 14.61 -3.11 8.37
N ALA A 289 13.58 -2.77 9.15
CA ALA A 289 13.41 -3.30 10.50
C ALA A 289 13.25 -4.83 10.51
N GLN A 290 12.49 -5.38 9.56
CA GLN A 290 12.31 -6.83 9.42
C GLN A 290 13.62 -7.53 9.03
N VAL A 291 14.36 -6.98 8.05
CA VAL A 291 15.65 -7.54 7.61
C VAL A 291 16.64 -7.59 8.77
N VAL A 292 16.76 -6.52 9.55
CA VAL A 292 17.62 -6.49 10.74
C VAL A 292 17.20 -7.59 11.72
N TYR A 293 15.92 -7.66 12.08
CA TYR A 293 15.42 -8.66 13.02
C TYR A 293 15.70 -10.10 12.56
N PHE A 294 15.37 -10.44 11.31
CA PHE A 294 15.56 -11.82 10.82
C PHE A 294 17.04 -12.17 10.64
N THR A 295 17.90 -11.19 10.34
CA THR A 295 19.35 -11.40 10.29
C THR A 295 19.90 -11.74 11.67
N GLU A 296 19.50 -11.00 12.70
CA GLU A 296 19.94 -11.27 14.07
C GLU A 296 19.34 -12.57 14.62
N MET A 297 18.08 -12.87 14.28
CA MET A 297 17.44 -14.15 14.60
C MET A 297 18.23 -15.33 14.01
N TYR A 298 18.64 -15.24 12.75
CA TYR A 298 19.45 -16.27 12.09
C TYR A 298 20.79 -16.48 12.82
N LYS A 299 21.50 -15.41 13.18
CA LYS A 299 22.76 -15.49 13.92
C LYS A 299 22.58 -16.15 15.29
N ILE A 300 21.57 -15.71 16.05
CA ILE A 300 21.26 -16.25 17.37
C ILE A 300 20.96 -17.75 17.28
N PHE A 301 20.17 -18.19 16.29
CA PHE A 301 19.86 -19.60 16.13
C PHE A 301 21.02 -20.43 15.61
N SER A 302 21.90 -19.87 14.79
CA SER A 302 23.16 -20.54 14.42
C SER A 302 24.02 -20.77 15.66
N GLU A 303 24.25 -19.72 16.45
CA GLU A 303 25.01 -19.80 17.72
C GLU A 303 24.39 -20.79 18.72
N LEU A 304 23.06 -20.86 18.78
CA LEU A 304 22.34 -21.80 19.64
C LEU A 304 22.49 -23.24 19.15
N THR A 305 22.40 -23.44 17.84
CA THR A 305 22.58 -24.78 17.24
C THR A 305 23.99 -25.29 17.53
N ASP A 306 25.01 -24.45 17.37
CA ASP A 306 26.40 -24.82 17.69
C ASP A 306 26.61 -25.19 19.18
N GLN A 307 25.80 -24.64 20.09
CA GLN A 307 25.86 -24.93 21.53
C GLN A 307 25.11 -26.21 21.93
N ILE A 308 23.99 -26.51 21.27
CA ILE A 308 23.10 -27.61 21.66
C ILE A 308 23.35 -28.88 20.83
N ASP A 309 23.78 -28.73 19.57
CA ASP A 309 23.92 -29.86 18.66
C ASP A 309 25.19 -30.67 18.98
N GLN A 310 25.01 -31.74 19.77
CA GLN A 310 26.14 -32.57 20.22
C GLN A 310 26.58 -33.65 19.22
N ALA A 311 25.96 -33.77 18.05
CA ALA A 311 26.45 -34.67 17.00
C ALA A 311 25.96 -34.22 15.63
N GLY A 312 26.82 -34.29 14.60
CA GLY A 312 26.50 -33.97 13.19
C GLY A 312 25.54 -34.97 12.51
N LEU A 313 24.50 -35.38 13.22
CA LEU A 313 23.43 -36.24 12.73
C LEU A 313 22.56 -35.46 11.74
N THR A 314 22.19 -36.15 10.67
CA THR A 314 21.21 -35.62 9.71
C THR A 314 19.82 -35.52 10.35
N ASP A 315 18.95 -34.65 9.82
CA ASP A 315 17.57 -34.50 10.31
C ASP A 315 16.80 -35.84 10.30
N GLU A 316 17.01 -36.67 9.28
CA GLU A 316 16.41 -38.02 9.19
C GLU A 316 16.89 -38.96 10.30
N GLN A 317 18.14 -38.83 10.75
CA GLN A 317 18.67 -39.63 11.86
C GLN A 317 18.06 -39.14 13.18
N ARG A 318 17.96 -37.82 13.39
CA ARG A 318 17.31 -37.26 14.58
C ARG A 318 15.84 -37.67 14.68
N GLU A 319 15.11 -37.67 13.57
CA GLU A 319 13.71 -38.12 13.52
C GLU A 319 13.58 -39.60 13.90
N ARG A 320 14.43 -40.46 13.32
CA ARG A 320 14.45 -41.90 13.65
C ARG A 320 14.77 -42.16 15.12
N GLU A 321 15.77 -41.48 15.68
CA GLU A 321 16.11 -41.61 17.10
C GLU A 321 14.98 -41.12 18.01
N THR A 322 14.34 -40.02 17.65
CA THR A 322 13.19 -39.48 18.39
C THR A 322 12.02 -40.45 18.37
N GLU A 323 11.67 -41.00 17.19
CA GLU A 323 10.57 -41.98 17.07
C GLU A 323 10.89 -43.29 17.81
N ALA A 324 12.14 -43.74 17.80
CA ALA A 324 12.58 -44.91 18.57
C ALA A 324 12.40 -44.67 20.08
N LYS A 325 12.86 -43.53 20.61
CA LYS A 325 12.65 -43.15 22.01
C LYS A 325 11.16 -43.04 22.37
N LEU A 326 10.34 -42.44 21.49
CA LEU A 326 8.89 -42.37 21.69
C LEU A 326 8.24 -43.75 21.69
N THR A 327 8.72 -44.67 20.85
CA THR A 327 8.24 -46.06 20.82
C THR A 327 8.58 -46.80 22.11
N GLU A 328 9.81 -46.64 22.62
CA GLU A 328 10.20 -47.18 23.92
C GLU A 328 9.32 -46.61 25.04
N LEU A 329 9.06 -45.30 25.05
CA LEU A 329 8.15 -44.68 26.02
C LEU A 329 6.71 -45.22 25.92
N ARG A 330 6.20 -45.46 24.70
CA ARG A 330 4.88 -46.08 24.51
C ARG A 330 4.86 -47.51 25.00
N ALA A 331 5.96 -48.27 24.86
CA ALA A 331 6.08 -49.63 25.37
C ALA A 331 6.14 -49.69 26.90
N LEU A 332 6.56 -48.60 27.56
CA LEU A 332 6.48 -48.44 29.02
C LEU A 332 5.07 -48.13 29.53
N SER A 333 4.08 -47.92 28.64
CA SER A 333 2.66 -47.80 29.00
C SER A 333 2.12 -49.14 29.48
N ILE A 334 2.42 -49.46 30.75
CA ILE A 334 1.72 -50.49 31.52
C ILE A 334 0.25 -50.10 31.54
N VAL A 335 -0.59 -50.87 30.83
CA VAL A 335 -2.03 -50.89 31.12
C VAL A 335 -2.12 -51.27 32.60
N ALA A 336 -2.68 -50.39 33.41
CA ALA A 336 -3.14 -50.78 34.73
C ALA A 336 -4.25 -51.81 34.51
N ASP A 337 -3.87 -53.09 34.50
CA ASP A 337 -4.82 -54.15 34.82
C ASP A 337 -5.03 -54.09 36.34
N ASP A 338 -6.30 -53.88 36.71
CA ASP A 338 -6.95 -53.80 38.03
C ASP A 338 -7.18 -52.40 38.67
#